data_AF-A0A3D5S2W9-F1
#
_entry.id   AF-A0A3D5S2W9-F1
#
_cell.length_a   1.000
_cell.length_b   1.000
_cell.length_c   1.000
_cell.angle_alpha   90.00
_cell.angle_beta   90.00
_cell.angle_gamma   90.00
#
_symmetry.space_group_name_H-M   'P 1'
#
loop_
_entity.id
_entity.type
_entity.pdbx_description
1 polymer ?
#
loop_
_entity_poly.entity_id
_entity_poly.type
_entity_poly.pdbx_seq_one_letter_code
_entity_poly.pdbx_strand_id
1 'polypeptide(L)'
;MSQITLEEFKNTFKYYKGIEHQQRAIEELFLNLDSDLKESDADWLQIYRNQIKRGLVNPLVVPYQTQLDNKTDPYRECFSSCCAMVAMYYGVVSNDDEYIEIRSEFGDTTLASSHVKALASLGLKAVFIPNATTDDLKRQIDEGVPTPCGWLHYGPSYKPSGGGHYCTVIGYTDTGWRLHDPFGEADLVNGGYINNDNGEFQHYSYKNWNPRWIVEGEGSGWMMDIRRA
;
A
#
# COMPACT_ATOMS: atom_id res chain seq x y z
N MET A 1 -9.63 -14.37 -18.54
CA MET A 1 -10.64 -14.79 -17.55
C MET A 1 -10.67 -13.73 -16.46
N SER A 2 -11.85 -13.30 -16.01
CA SER A 2 -11.98 -12.31 -14.93
C SER A 2 -11.64 -12.96 -13.59
N GLN A 3 -10.83 -12.30 -12.78
CA GLN A 3 -10.58 -12.71 -11.40
C GLN A 3 -11.71 -12.20 -10.50
N ILE A 4 -12.05 -12.95 -9.45
CA ILE A 4 -12.99 -12.48 -8.42
C ILE A 4 -12.30 -11.44 -7.53
N THR A 5 -13.08 -10.51 -6.99
CA THR A 5 -12.62 -9.53 -5.99
C THR A 5 -12.40 -10.19 -4.62
N LEU A 6 -11.64 -9.52 -3.75
CA LEU A 6 -11.47 -9.96 -2.35
C LEU A 6 -12.81 -10.05 -1.61
N GLU A 7 -13.76 -9.15 -1.89
CA GLU A 7 -15.08 -9.16 -1.25
C GLU A 7 -15.92 -10.36 -1.69
N GLU A 8 -15.89 -10.69 -2.99
CA GLU A 8 -16.51 -11.91 -3.51
C GLU A 8 -15.89 -13.16 -2.91
N PHE A 9 -14.56 -13.18 -2.73
CA PHE A 9 -13.88 -14.28 -2.05
C PHE A 9 -14.31 -14.41 -0.58
N LYS A 10 -14.38 -13.32 0.19
CA LYS A 10 -14.89 -13.33 1.57
C LYS A 10 -16.33 -13.85 1.67
N ASN A 11 -17.17 -13.52 0.69
CA ASN A 11 -18.55 -13.99 0.64
C ASN A 11 -18.65 -15.53 0.55
N THR A 12 -17.66 -16.22 -0.02
CA THR A 12 -17.63 -17.70 -0.04
C THR A 12 -17.62 -18.29 1.37
N PHE A 13 -16.88 -17.69 2.31
CA PHE A 13 -16.86 -18.09 3.71
C PHE A 13 -18.16 -17.72 4.44
N LYS A 14 -18.68 -16.52 4.17
CA LYS A 14 -19.93 -16.01 4.76
C LYS A 14 -21.14 -16.90 4.45
N TYR A 15 -21.21 -17.44 3.23
CA TYR A 15 -22.35 -18.24 2.75
C TYR A 15 -22.11 -19.75 2.79
N TYR A 16 -21.04 -20.21 3.43
CA TYR A 16 -20.84 -21.63 3.68
C TYR A 16 -21.93 -22.19 4.60
N LYS A 17 -22.59 -23.25 4.15
CA LYS A 17 -23.71 -23.96 4.80
C LYS A 17 -23.45 -25.46 4.94
N GLY A 18 -22.31 -25.97 4.46
CA GLY A 18 -21.97 -27.38 4.52
C GLY A 18 -22.82 -28.29 3.65
N ILE A 19 -23.43 -27.77 2.59
CA ILE A 19 -24.14 -28.58 1.58
C ILE A 19 -23.15 -29.23 0.61
N GLU A 20 -23.54 -30.35 0.00
CA GLU A 20 -22.66 -31.25 -0.76
C GLU A 20 -21.75 -30.53 -1.77
N HIS A 21 -22.31 -29.67 -2.61
CA HIS A 21 -21.53 -28.99 -3.63
C HIS A 21 -20.52 -27.98 -3.04
N GLN A 22 -20.79 -27.40 -1.86
CA GLN A 22 -19.85 -26.52 -1.19
C GLN A 22 -18.70 -27.31 -0.56
N GLN A 23 -18.99 -28.46 0.04
CA GLN A 23 -17.98 -29.35 0.59
C GLN A 23 -17.04 -29.83 -0.51
N ARG A 24 -17.58 -30.28 -1.64
CA ARG A 24 -16.79 -30.69 -2.81
C ARG A 24 -15.90 -29.58 -3.35
N ALA A 25 -16.42 -28.34 -3.43
CA ALA A 25 -15.62 -27.19 -3.87
C ALA A 25 -14.46 -26.89 -2.91
N ILE A 26 -14.68 -27.03 -1.59
CA ILE A 26 -13.63 -26.86 -0.58
C ILE A 26 -12.57 -27.97 -0.69
N GLU A 27 -12.98 -29.21 -0.93
CA GLU A 27 -12.05 -30.32 -1.14
C GLU A 27 -11.17 -30.08 -2.38
N GLU A 28 -11.77 -29.65 -3.49
CA GLU A 28 -11.04 -29.32 -4.71
C GLU A 28 -10.08 -28.16 -4.49
N LEU A 29 -10.50 -27.09 -3.80
CA LEU A 29 -9.63 -25.99 -3.41
C LEU A 29 -8.47 -26.48 -2.55
N PHE A 30 -8.74 -27.29 -1.51
CA PHE A 30 -7.73 -27.83 -0.62
C PHE A 30 -6.69 -28.68 -1.36
N LEU A 31 -7.11 -29.52 -2.31
CA LEU A 31 -6.18 -30.33 -3.09
C LEU A 31 -5.21 -29.47 -3.92
N ASN A 32 -5.66 -28.31 -4.40
CA ASN A 32 -4.88 -27.39 -5.22
C ASN A 32 -4.10 -26.32 -4.43
N LEU A 33 -4.27 -26.22 -3.11
CA LEU A 33 -3.46 -25.34 -2.28
C LEU A 33 -1.99 -25.80 -2.27
N ASP A 34 -1.08 -24.84 -2.23
CA ASP A 34 0.34 -25.08 -1.95
C ASP A 34 0.51 -25.72 -0.56
N SER A 35 1.60 -26.48 -0.38
CA SER A 35 1.80 -27.32 0.81
C SER A 35 1.96 -26.53 2.10
N ASP A 36 2.59 -25.37 2.04
CA ASP A 36 2.78 -24.42 3.14
C ASP A 36 1.44 -23.88 3.67
N LEU A 37 0.47 -23.64 2.78
CA LEU A 37 -0.87 -23.20 3.17
C LEU A 37 -1.70 -24.27 3.89
N LYS A 38 -1.24 -25.53 3.92
CA LYS A 38 -1.89 -26.67 4.59
C LYS A 38 -1.32 -26.94 5.99
N GLU A 39 -0.22 -26.29 6.34
CA GLU A 39 0.44 -26.47 7.64
C GLU A 39 -0.48 -26.00 8.77
N SER A 40 -0.47 -26.70 9.91
CA SER A 40 -1.38 -26.39 11.03
C SER A 40 -1.16 -25.00 11.63
N ASP A 41 0.04 -24.47 11.43
CA ASP A 41 0.55 -23.16 11.82
C ASP A 41 0.68 -22.20 10.64
N ALA A 42 0.09 -22.50 9.47
CA ALA A 42 0.00 -21.52 8.39
C ALA A 42 -0.67 -20.22 8.88
N ASP A 43 -0.07 -19.06 8.59
CA ASP A 43 -0.49 -17.77 9.14
C ASP A 43 -1.97 -17.47 8.91
N TRP A 44 -2.49 -17.77 7.71
CA TRP A 44 -3.89 -17.53 7.38
C TRP A 44 -4.84 -18.34 8.28
N LEU A 45 -4.48 -19.57 8.67
CA LEU A 45 -5.25 -20.41 9.60
C LEU A 45 -5.19 -19.83 11.01
N GLN A 46 -4.01 -19.40 11.46
CA GLN A 46 -3.85 -18.77 12.76
C GLN A 46 -4.68 -17.47 12.87
N ILE A 47 -4.70 -16.65 11.82
CA ILE A 47 -5.50 -15.43 11.73
C ILE A 47 -7.00 -15.75 11.70
N TYR A 48 -7.43 -16.68 10.83
CA TYR A 48 -8.83 -17.08 10.70
C TYR A 48 -9.40 -17.63 12.02
N ARG A 49 -8.58 -18.37 12.78
CA ARG A 49 -8.93 -18.93 14.09
C ARG A 49 -8.74 -17.94 15.25
N ASN A 50 -8.35 -16.70 14.97
CA ASN A 50 -8.09 -15.68 15.98
C ASN A 50 -7.03 -16.13 17.02
N GLN A 51 -6.09 -16.97 16.60
CA GLN A 51 -4.97 -17.47 17.43
C GLN A 51 -3.82 -16.47 17.47
N ILE A 52 -3.67 -15.67 16.40
CA ILE A 52 -2.85 -14.46 16.39
C ILE A 52 -3.75 -13.25 16.06
N LYS A 53 -3.63 -12.17 16.84
CA LYS A 53 -4.32 -10.90 16.58
C LYS A 53 -3.38 -9.97 15.80
N ARG A 54 -3.70 -9.73 14.52
CA ARG A 54 -2.86 -9.02 13.53
C ARG A 54 -1.39 -9.46 13.59
N GLY A 55 -1.14 -10.62 13.01
CA GLY A 55 0.19 -10.94 12.47
C GLY A 55 0.49 -10.05 11.28
N LEU A 56 1.77 -9.75 11.12
CA LEU A 56 2.37 -8.94 10.08
C LEU A 56 2.21 -9.64 8.73
N VAL A 57 1.06 -9.49 8.08
CA VAL A 57 0.87 -10.04 6.73
C VAL A 57 1.66 -9.19 5.75
N ASN A 58 2.48 -9.84 4.92
CA ASN A 58 3.19 -9.19 3.83
C ASN A 58 2.67 -9.76 2.50
N PRO A 59 1.95 -8.96 1.69
CA PRO A 59 1.63 -7.54 1.88
C PRO A 59 0.48 -7.29 2.88
N LEU A 60 0.52 -6.09 3.45
CA LEU A 60 -0.52 -5.53 4.32
C LEU A 60 -1.81 -5.31 3.53
N VAL A 61 -2.95 -5.58 4.17
CA VAL A 61 -4.28 -5.35 3.61
C VAL A 61 -4.66 -3.88 3.80
N VAL A 62 -4.27 -3.04 2.85
CA VAL A 62 -4.51 -1.59 2.84
C VAL A 62 -5.59 -1.27 1.81
N PRO A 63 -6.57 -0.39 2.14
CA PRO A 63 -7.52 0.10 1.15
C PRO A 63 -6.81 0.92 0.05
N TYR A 64 -7.21 0.71 -1.21
CA TYR A 64 -6.72 1.50 -2.35
C TYR A 64 -7.64 2.70 -2.64
N GLN A 65 -7.04 3.82 -3.04
CA GLN A 65 -7.70 4.98 -3.62
C GLN A 65 -6.85 5.51 -4.78
N THR A 66 -7.50 5.98 -5.84
CA THR A 66 -6.85 6.68 -6.95
C THR A 66 -6.90 8.18 -6.69
N GLN A 67 -5.85 8.92 -7.02
CA GLN A 67 -5.92 10.39 -6.91
C GLN A 67 -6.74 11.02 -8.04
N LEU A 68 -7.00 10.27 -9.13
CA LEU A 68 -7.57 10.79 -10.37
C LEU A 68 -9.04 11.20 -10.26
N ASP A 69 -9.74 10.75 -9.22
CA ASP A 69 -11.13 11.09 -8.94
C ASP A 69 -11.28 12.07 -7.76
N ASN A 70 -10.18 12.57 -7.20
CA ASN A 70 -10.19 13.55 -6.12
C ASN A 70 -10.93 14.82 -6.55
N LYS A 71 -11.73 15.39 -5.65
CA LYS A 71 -12.52 16.60 -5.93
C LYS A 71 -11.68 17.87 -6.13
N THR A 72 -10.41 17.87 -5.71
CA THR A 72 -9.49 19.02 -5.76
C THR A 72 -8.66 19.01 -7.04
N ASP A 73 -7.32 19.13 -6.97
CA ASP A 73 -6.41 19.10 -8.12
C ASP A 73 -5.75 17.71 -8.22
N PRO A 74 -6.33 16.75 -8.97
CA PRO A 74 -5.89 15.35 -8.98
C PRO A 74 -4.41 15.18 -9.27
N TYR A 75 -3.78 16.07 -10.03
CA TYR A 75 -2.37 15.95 -10.42
C TYR A 75 -1.38 16.34 -9.32
N ARG A 76 -1.87 16.87 -8.19
CA ARG A 76 -1.04 17.26 -7.04
C ARG A 76 -1.33 16.46 -5.77
N GLU A 77 -2.34 15.58 -5.79
CA GLU A 77 -2.87 14.93 -4.59
C GLU A 77 -2.31 13.53 -4.31
N CYS A 78 -1.26 13.11 -5.01
CA CYS A 78 -0.61 11.81 -4.80
C CYS A 78 -0.21 11.57 -3.34
N PHE A 79 0.33 12.60 -2.68
CA PHE A 79 0.75 12.51 -1.28
C PHE A 79 -0.46 12.37 -0.34
N SER A 80 -1.55 13.09 -0.64
CA SER A 80 -2.82 12.98 0.10
C SER A 80 -3.43 11.61 -0.02
N SER A 81 -3.56 11.10 -1.24
CA SER A 81 -4.14 9.79 -1.50
C SER A 81 -3.33 8.71 -0.79
N CYS A 82 -2.00 8.81 -0.78
CA CYS A 82 -1.15 7.88 -0.03
C CYS A 82 -1.35 7.96 1.49
N CYS A 83 -1.35 9.17 2.06
CA CYS A 83 -1.60 9.34 3.49
C CYS A 83 -3.03 8.90 3.87
N ALA A 84 -4.01 9.13 3.00
CA ALA A 84 -5.39 8.71 3.16
C ALA A 84 -5.51 7.19 3.20
N MET A 85 -4.86 6.45 2.29
CA MET A 85 -4.86 4.98 2.30
C MET A 85 -4.36 4.42 3.65
N VAL A 86 -3.35 5.05 4.26
CA VAL A 86 -2.87 4.68 5.60
C VAL A 86 -3.84 5.09 6.71
N ALA A 87 -4.45 6.28 6.63
CA ALA A 87 -5.49 6.70 7.56
C ALA A 87 -6.73 5.78 7.50
N MET A 88 -7.12 5.33 6.30
CA MET A 88 -8.16 4.32 6.06
C MET A 88 -7.77 2.95 6.62
N TYR A 89 -6.51 2.53 6.47
CA TYR A 89 -5.98 1.31 7.09
C TYR A 89 -6.14 1.30 8.61
N TYR A 90 -6.00 2.48 9.24
CA TYR A 90 -6.28 2.67 10.65
C TYR A 90 -7.76 2.93 10.95
N GLY A 91 -8.62 3.13 9.95
CA GLY A 91 -10.05 3.38 10.12
C GLY A 91 -10.37 4.74 10.76
N VAL A 92 -9.54 5.76 10.52
CA VAL A 92 -9.76 7.12 11.04
C VAL A 92 -10.32 8.08 9.99
N VAL A 93 -10.37 7.67 8.72
CA VAL A 93 -11.09 8.32 7.61
C VAL A 93 -11.66 7.24 6.69
N SER A 94 -12.66 7.60 5.90
CA SER A 94 -13.42 6.69 5.03
C SER A 94 -12.89 6.66 3.59
N ASN A 95 -12.31 7.76 3.11
CA ASN A 95 -11.75 7.93 1.77
C ASN A 95 -10.71 9.07 1.75
N ASP A 96 -10.10 9.29 0.59
CA ASP A 96 -9.10 10.33 0.37
C ASP A 96 -9.69 11.74 0.28
N ASP A 97 -10.88 11.93 -0.28
CA ASP A 97 -11.59 13.22 -0.23
C ASP A 97 -11.76 13.74 1.22
N GLU A 98 -12.19 12.87 2.15
CA GLU A 98 -12.32 13.20 3.57
C GLU A 98 -10.97 13.59 4.18
N TYR A 99 -9.91 12.85 3.84
CA TYR A 99 -8.56 13.17 4.29
C TYR A 99 -8.05 14.50 3.70
N ILE A 100 -8.34 14.78 2.42
CA ILE A 100 -7.95 16.02 1.73
C ILE A 100 -8.61 17.23 2.38
N GLU A 101 -9.90 17.12 2.72
CA GLU A 101 -10.63 18.17 3.45
C GLU A 101 -9.94 18.49 4.79
N ILE A 102 -9.64 17.46 5.60
CA ILE A 102 -8.93 17.63 6.87
C ILE A 102 -7.53 18.20 6.67
N ARG A 103 -6.76 17.67 5.71
CA ARG A 103 -5.40 18.14 5.43
C ARG A 103 -5.40 19.61 5.01
N SER A 104 -6.40 20.05 4.25
CA SER A 104 -6.48 21.42 3.74
C SER A 104 -6.48 22.49 4.85
N GLU A 105 -6.94 22.14 6.06
CA GLU A 105 -6.86 23.02 7.24
C GLU A 105 -5.42 23.30 7.70
N PHE A 106 -4.47 22.44 7.33
CA PHE A 106 -3.08 22.48 7.76
C PHE A 106 -2.08 22.91 6.66
N GLY A 107 -2.51 23.05 5.41
CA GLY A 107 -1.73 23.64 4.32
C GLY A 107 -1.72 22.86 3.00
N ASP A 108 -0.74 23.19 2.14
CA ASP A 108 -0.62 22.69 0.77
C ASP A 108 -0.33 21.19 0.67
N THR A 109 -0.78 20.57 -0.41
CA THR A 109 -0.70 19.13 -0.62
C THR A 109 0.68 18.54 -0.81
N THR A 110 1.64 19.37 -1.20
CA THR A 110 3.01 18.94 -1.41
C THR A 110 3.87 19.04 -0.13
N LEU A 111 3.32 19.61 0.95
CA LEU A 111 4.05 19.85 2.19
C LEU A 111 3.87 18.71 3.18
N ALA A 112 4.94 17.98 3.46
CA ALA A 112 4.95 16.91 4.47
C ALA A 112 4.47 17.39 5.85
N SER A 113 4.76 18.65 6.22
CA SER A 113 4.31 19.24 7.47
C SER A 113 2.78 19.38 7.57
N SER A 114 2.08 19.59 6.45
CA SER A 114 0.62 19.62 6.41
C SER A 114 0.05 18.22 6.64
N HIS A 115 0.64 17.19 6.07
CA HIS A 115 0.26 15.79 6.30
C HIS A 115 0.51 15.34 7.74
N VAL A 116 1.67 15.67 8.32
CA VAL A 116 2.00 15.34 9.72
C VAL A 116 0.95 15.91 10.67
N LYS A 117 0.56 17.18 10.48
CA LYS A 117 -0.46 17.83 11.32
C LYS A 117 -1.85 17.22 11.15
N ALA A 118 -2.25 16.93 9.91
CA ALA A 118 -3.54 16.30 9.60
C ALA A 118 -3.66 14.89 10.19
N LEU A 119 -2.60 14.09 10.08
CA LEU A 119 -2.56 12.75 10.69
C LEU A 119 -2.58 12.85 12.22
N ALA A 120 -1.90 13.85 12.81
CA ALA A 120 -1.95 14.11 14.24
C ALA A 120 -3.34 14.52 14.73
N SER A 121 -4.08 15.36 13.98
CA SER A 121 -5.46 15.72 14.34
C SER A 121 -6.42 14.52 14.27
N LEU A 122 -6.10 13.51 13.46
CA LEU A 122 -6.79 12.22 13.37
C LEU A 122 -6.36 11.21 14.46
N GLY A 123 -5.48 11.60 15.39
CA GLY A 123 -5.01 10.74 16.47
C GLY A 123 -3.92 9.73 16.08
N LEU A 124 -3.20 9.98 14.98
CA LEU A 124 -2.04 9.19 14.55
C LEU A 124 -0.74 9.91 14.88
N LYS A 125 0.32 9.14 15.17
CA LYS A 125 1.70 9.65 15.25
C LYS A 125 2.30 9.57 13.85
N ALA A 126 2.67 10.72 13.28
CA ALA A 126 3.24 10.80 11.94
C ALA A 126 4.57 11.55 11.93
N VAL A 127 5.56 11.02 11.21
CA VAL A 127 6.87 11.66 11.01
C VAL A 127 7.27 11.51 9.54
N PHE A 128 7.74 12.59 8.93
CA PHE A 128 8.39 12.54 7.62
C PHE A 128 9.88 12.23 7.80
N ILE A 129 10.36 11.20 7.12
CA ILE A 129 11.73 10.72 7.17
C ILE A 129 12.34 10.93 5.78
N PRO A 130 13.23 11.92 5.60
CA PRO A 130 13.83 12.24 4.30
C PRO A 130 15.10 11.43 3.98
N ASN A 131 15.50 10.53 4.87
CA ASN A 131 16.78 9.83 4.83
C ASN A 131 16.65 8.35 5.20
N ALA A 132 15.59 7.70 4.72
CA ALA A 132 15.30 6.29 4.96
C ALA A 132 16.15 5.36 4.10
N THR A 133 16.36 4.16 4.60
CA THR A 133 16.98 3.01 3.91
C THR A 133 15.94 1.98 3.50
N THR A 134 16.29 1.06 2.61
CA THR A 134 15.45 -0.08 2.25
C THR A 134 15.16 -0.98 3.46
N ASP A 135 16.09 -1.10 4.41
CA ASP A 135 15.88 -1.83 5.67
C ASP A 135 14.88 -1.12 6.59
N ASP A 136 14.87 0.22 6.60
CA ASP A 136 13.85 0.98 7.33
C ASP A 136 12.46 0.70 6.78
N LEU A 137 12.32 0.68 5.45
CA LEU A 137 11.04 0.43 4.81
C LEU A 137 10.57 -1.02 4.98
N LYS A 138 11.47 -2.02 4.93
CA LYS A 138 11.11 -3.40 5.27
C LYS A 138 10.63 -3.51 6.71
N ARG A 139 11.33 -2.87 7.65
CA ARG A 139 10.94 -2.85 9.06
C ARG A 139 9.56 -2.23 9.28
N GLN A 140 9.20 -1.18 8.53
CA GLN A 140 7.83 -0.65 8.59
C GLN A 140 6.80 -1.72 8.22
N ILE A 141 7.02 -2.46 7.13
CA ILE A 141 6.13 -3.55 6.72
C ILE A 141 6.10 -4.68 7.75
N ASP A 142 7.28 -5.08 8.23
CA ASP A 142 7.46 -6.08 9.29
C ASP A 142 6.93 -5.60 10.65
N GLU A 143 6.51 -4.35 10.79
CA GLU A 143 5.82 -3.82 11.97
C GLU A 143 4.33 -3.53 11.70
N GLY A 144 3.84 -3.85 10.50
CA GLY A 144 2.44 -3.69 10.12
C GLY A 144 2.09 -2.26 9.72
N VAL A 145 3.08 -1.47 9.32
CA VAL A 145 2.96 -0.05 9.02
C VAL A 145 3.05 0.18 7.51
N PRO A 146 1.92 0.39 6.81
CA PRO A 146 1.95 0.78 5.41
C PRO A 146 2.54 2.19 5.30
N THR A 147 3.39 2.40 4.30
CA THR A 147 4.35 3.51 4.32
C THR A 147 4.31 4.29 3.01
N PRO A 148 3.74 5.52 3.01
CA PRO A 148 3.84 6.46 1.90
C PRO A 148 5.30 6.80 1.61
N CYS A 149 5.71 6.66 0.36
CA CYS A 149 7.08 6.90 -0.11
C CYS A 149 7.08 7.88 -1.28
N GLY A 150 7.91 8.91 -1.20
CA GLY A 150 8.12 9.87 -2.29
C GLY A 150 9.29 9.44 -3.19
N TRP A 151 9.10 9.39 -4.50
CA TRP A 151 10.08 8.88 -5.46
C TRP A 151 10.04 9.64 -6.80
N LEU A 152 11.10 9.53 -7.62
CA LEU A 152 11.22 10.23 -8.90
C LEU A 152 10.64 9.43 -10.08
N HIS A 153 9.51 9.90 -10.62
CA HIS A 153 8.76 9.19 -11.65
C HIS A 153 9.17 9.50 -13.09
N TYR A 154 9.97 10.53 -13.38
CA TYR A 154 10.45 10.80 -14.73
C TYR A 154 11.85 10.25 -14.99
N GLY A 155 12.21 10.20 -16.28
CA GLY A 155 13.51 9.72 -16.75
C GLY A 155 13.69 8.21 -16.58
N PRO A 156 14.72 7.62 -17.20
CA PRO A 156 14.97 6.19 -17.09
C PRO A 156 15.47 5.81 -15.70
N SER A 157 15.35 4.53 -15.29
CA SER A 157 15.70 4.09 -13.93
C SER A 157 17.16 4.37 -13.54
N TYR A 158 18.09 4.41 -14.50
CA TYR A 158 19.50 4.73 -14.24
C TYR A 158 19.80 6.24 -14.18
N LYS A 159 18.83 7.10 -14.50
CA LYS A 159 18.93 8.56 -14.44
C LYS A 159 17.55 9.19 -14.18
N PRO A 160 16.94 8.92 -13.02
CA PRO A 160 15.61 9.42 -12.72
C PRO A 160 15.62 10.93 -12.44
N SER A 161 14.47 11.56 -12.60
CA SER A 161 14.30 13.02 -12.45
C SER A 161 12.85 13.38 -12.10
N GLY A 162 12.60 14.67 -11.82
CA GLY A 162 11.26 15.21 -11.61
C GLY A 162 11.05 15.83 -10.23
N GLY A 163 9.87 16.42 -10.02
CA GLY A 163 9.43 16.95 -8.72
C GLY A 163 8.98 15.86 -7.72
N GLY A 164 8.95 14.60 -8.16
CA GLY A 164 8.55 13.45 -7.37
C GLY A 164 7.08 13.07 -7.51
N HIS A 165 6.77 11.86 -7.06
CA HIS A 165 5.44 11.25 -6.93
C HIS A 165 5.39 10.44 -5.63
N TYR A 166 4.20 10.15 -5.12
CA TYR A 166 4.03 9.33 -3.92
C TYR A 166 3.24 8.06 -4.21
N CYS A 167 3.70 6.94 -3.65
CA CYS A 167 2.95 5.68 -3.57
C CYS A 167 2.96 5.15 -2.13
N THR A 168 2.02 4.28 -1.77
CA THR A 168 2.00 3.62 -0.44
C THR A 168 2.55 2.22 -0.55
N VAL A 169 3.72 1.99 0.04
CA VAL A 169 4.30 0.64 0.13
C VAL A 169 3.55 -0.15 1.19
N ILE A 170 3.04 -1.31 0.78
CA ILE A 170 2.21 -2.19 1.60
C ILE A 170 2.88 -3.54 1.84
N GLY A 171 3.96 -3.84 1.13
CA GLY A 171 4.66 -5.10 1.27
C GLY A 171 5.92 -5.17 0.44
N TYR A 172 6.56 -6.33 0.47
CA TYR A 172 7.73 -6.63 -0.35
C TYR A 172 7.83 -8.13 -0.64
N THR A 173 8.66 -8.46 -1.63
CA THR A 173 9.00 -9.82 -2.07
C THR A 173 10.51 -9.89 -2.24
N ASP A 174 11.07 -11.05 -2.57
CA ASP A 174 12.52 -11.19 -2.81
C ASP A 174 13.05 -10.30 -3.95
N THR A 175 12.17 -9.79 -4.83
CA THR A 175 12.57 -9.07 -6.05
C THR A 175 12.04 -7.64 -6.17
N GLY A 176 11.19 -7.20 -5.25
CA GLY A 176 10.52 -5.91 -5.37
C GLY A 176 9.55 -5.57 -4.25
N TRP A 177 9.03 -4.36 -4.30
CA TRP A 177 8.00 -3.84 -3.41
C TRP A 177 6.60 -4.15 -3.92
N ARG A 178 5.66 -4.33 -2.98
CA ARG A 178 4.23 -4.30 -3.23
C ARG A 178 3.69 -2.96 -2.77
N LEU A 179 2.94 -2.27 -3.62
CA LEU A 179 2.47 -0.92 -3.32
C LEU A 179 1.14 -0.57 -3.99
N HIS A 180 0.51 0.47 -3.46
CA HIS A 180 -0.57 1.20 -4.08
C HIS A 180 -0.02 2.50 -4.67
N ASP A 181 -0.14 2.66 -5.98
CA ASP A 181 0.24 3.88 -6.69
C ASP A 181 -1.02 4.64 -7.08
N PRO A 182 -1.34 5.78 -6.44
CA PRO A 182 -2.61 6.47 -6.65
C PRO A 182 -2.77 7.04 -8.07
N PHE A 183 -1.72 7.11 -8.89
CA PHE A 183 -1.81 7.59 -10.26
C PHE A 183 -1.87 6.48 -11.31
N GLY A 184 -1.69 5.22 -10.90
CA GLY A 184 -1.71 4.04 -11.78
C GLY A 184 -0.37 3.32 -11.90
N GLU A 185 -0.23 2.50 -12.93
CA GLU A 185 0.95 1.68 -13.20
C GLU A 185 2.06 2.51 -13.86
N ALA A 186 3.18 2.67 -13.15
CA ALA A 186 4.33 3.43 -13.63
C ALA A 186 5.20 2.67 -14.65
N ASP A 187 5.72 3.36 -15.65
CA ASP A 187 6.83 2.85 -16.46
C ASP A 187 8.14 3.06 -15.70
N LEU A 188 8.50 2.10 -14.85
CA LEU A 188 9.71 2.20 -14.04
C LEU A 188 11.00 2.16 -14.86
N VAL A 189 10.99 1.69 -16.10
CA VAL A 189 12.21 1.57 -16.92
C VAL A 189 12.51 2.89 -17.61
N ASN A 190 11.52 3.49 -18.26
CA ASN A 190 11.68 4.71 -19.06
C ASN A 190 11.24 5.99 -18.33
N GLY A 191 10.45 5.85 -17.26
CA GLY A 191 9.79 6.94 -16.54
C GLY A 191 8.40 7.25 -17.11
N GLY A 192 7.56 7.85 -16.27
CA GLY A 192 6.15 8.14 -16.56
C GLY A 192 5.23 6.98 -16.15
N TYR A 193 4.08 6.88 -16.83
CA TYR A 193 3.04 5.91 -16.54
C TYR A 193 2.62 5.16 -17.79
N ILE A 194 2.38 3.86 -17.63
CA ILE A 194 1.86 2.96 -18.66
C ILE A 194 0.34 3.09 -18.73
N ASN A 195 -0.31 3.07 -17.56
CA ASN A 195 -1.76 3.16 -17.44
C ASN A 195 -2.14 3.86 -16.13
N ASN A 196 -3.19 4.67 -16.18
CA ASN A 196 -3.68 5.46 -15.07
C ASN A 196 -4.79 4.74 -14.26
N ASP A 197 -5.30 3.62 -14.75
CA ASP A 197 -6.48 2.93 -14.16
C ASP A 197 -6.10 1.68 -13.32
N ASN A 198 -4.81 1.40 -13.14
CA ASN A 198 -4.31 0.18 -12.49
C ASN A 198 -3.21 0.47 -11.46
N GLY A 199 -3.56 1.13 -10.36
CA GLY A 199 -2.63 1.49 -9.29
C GLY A 199 -2.64 0.56 -8.08
N GLU A 200 -3.62 -0.34 -8.00
CA GLU A 200 -3.78 -1.24 -6.86
C GLU A 200 -2.75 -2.39 -6.91
N PHE A 201 -2.11 -2.70 -5.79
CA PHE A 201 -1.28 -3.91 -5.60
C PHE A 201 -0.14 -4.12 -6.61
N GLN A 202 0.45 -3.02 -7.08
CA GLN A 202 1.54 -3.05 -8.04
C GLN A 202 2.79 -3.74 -7.49
N HIS A 203 3.54 -4.40 -8.36
CA HIS A 203 4.86 -4.97 -8.04
C HIS A 203 5.95 -4.15 -8.71
N TYR A 204 6.67 -3.37 -7.91
CA TYR A 204 7.74 -2.50 -8.40
C TYR A 204 9.09 -3.11 -8.03
N SER A 205 9.80 -3.63 -9.04
CA SER A 205 11.08 -4.32 -8.83
C SER A 205 12.12 -3.44 -8.13
N TYR A 206 12.95 -4.02 -7.27
CA TYR A 206 14.05 -3.30 -6.61
C TYR A 206 15.00 -2.65 -7.63
N LYS A 207 15.28 -3.37 -8.72
CA LYS A 207 16.16 -2.90 -9.79
C LYS A 207 15.72 -1.56 -10.40
N ASN A 208 14.42 -1.36 -10.58
CA ASN A 208 13.91 -0.19 -11.30
C ASN A 208 13.30 0.89 -10.40
N TRP A 209 12.79 0.53 -9.22
CA TRP A 209 12.19 1.49 -8.30
C TRP A 209 13.17 2.05 -7.28
N ASN A 210 14.07 1.23 -6.72
CA ASN A 210 15.02 1.74 -5.70
C ASN A 210 15.87 2.91 -6.23
N PRO A 211 16.43 2.89 -7.45
CA PRO A 211 17.16 4.05 -7.98
C PRO A 211 16.33 5.35 -8.06
N ARG A 212 15.00 5.23 -8.08
CA ARG A 212 14.06 6.36 -8.10
C ARG A 212 13.66 6.84 -6.71
N TRP A 213 13.75 5.98 -5.69
CA TRP A 213 13.39 6.29 -4.32
C TRP A 213 14.62 6.68 -3.49
N ILE A 214 15.64 5.82 -3.46
CA ILE A 214 16.96 6.07 -2.86
C ILE A 214 17.91 6.64 -3.92
N VAL A 215 17.55 7.81 -4.47
CA VAL A 215 18.20 8.43 -5.64
C VAL A 215 19.71 8.62 -5.46
N GLU A 216 20.15 8.98 -4.25
CA GLU A 216 21.55 9.19 -3.91
C GLU A 216 22.21 7.96 -3.25
N GLY A 217 21.46 6.85 -3.15
CA GLY A 217 21.84 5.63 -2.45
C GLY A 217 21.10 5.45 -1.13
N GLU A 218 21.41 4.35 -0.43
CA GLU A 218 20.79 4.03 0.87
C GLU A 218 20.91 5.19 1.86
N GLY A 219 19.79 5.52 2.51
CA GLY A 219 19.70 6.66 3.42
C GLY A 219 19.28 7.97 2.73
N SER A 220 18.88 7.94 1.45
CA SER A 220 18.31 9.10 0.75
C SER A 220 16.81 8.97 0.46
N GLY A 221 16.14 7.91 0.94
CA GLY A 221 14.74 7.63 0.64
C GLY A 221 13.79 8.52 1.43
N TRP A 222 12.70 8.97 0.80
CA TRP A 222 11.65 9.74 1.46
C TRP A 222 10.48 8.84 1.84
N MET A 223 10.11 8.82 3.12
CA MET A 223 8.95 8.06 3.59
C MET A 223 8.21 8.75 4.74
N MET A 224 6.97 8.33 4.97
CA MET A 224 6.20 8.69 6.15
C MET A 224 6.11 7.51 7.11
N ASP A 225 6.54 7.69 8.36
CA ASP A 225 6.22 6.75 9.44
C ASP A 225 4.91 7.18 10.11
N ILE A 226 3.85 6.38 9.97
CA ILE A 226 2.51 6.69 10.45
C ILE A 226 1.99 5.55 11.32
N ARG A 227 1.81 5.81 12.61
CA ARG A 227 1.46 4.80 13.62
C ARG A 227 0.24 5.23 14.44
N ARG A 228 -0.45 4.26 15.04
CA ARG A 228 -1.42 4.55 16.10
C ARG A 228 -0.70 5.20 17.29
N ALA A 229 -1.30 6.26 17.83
CA ALA A 229 -0.77 6.97 19.00
C ALA A 229 -0.82 6.12 20.27
#